data_AF-A0A6N7PU96-F1
#
_entry.id   AF-A0A6N7PU96-F1
#
_cell.length_a   1.000
_cell.length_b   1.000
_cell.length_c   1.000
_cell.angle_alpha   90.00
_cell.angle_beta   90.00
_cell.angle_gamma   90.00
#
_symmetry.space_group_name_H-M   'P 1'
#
loop_
_entity.id
_entity.type
_entity.pdbx_description
1 polymer ?
#
loop_
_entity_poly.entity_id
_entity_poly.type
_entity_poly.pdbx_seq_one_letter_code
_entity_poly.pdbx_strand_id
1 'polypeptide(L)'
;MKSLTYRSALGGALALVFSCAVGCAVDAETAAEDPAPRGIEEVDDPAEDVAEAQQEITACYQEYPHGGSLVPQYFEETLGCYCGAGYIRDSAQVWNVGNGDCFSLGWASADPKDCRVRVGVQNSGGFANGTCYVNVQQKDSRCPHDKCTVGEALASVCSPEVASICAADPFCCTNSWDSQCVAQSRTVANSLVCPEAAGSCAHTLCATGAKLTSGCDVAQANCVASICAADPFCCNNQWDSICVGQVASVCGKSCN
;
A
#
# COMPACT_ATOMS: atom_id res chain seq x y z
N MET A 1 27.22 42.99 -46.00
CA MET A 1 28.46 42.27 -46.35
C MET A 1 28.16 40.78 -46.33
N LYS A 2 28.33 40.15 -47.50
CA LYS A 2 28.41 38.73 -47.89
C LYS A 2 27.79 37.62 -47.00
N SER A 3 26.72 37.06 -47.56
CA SER A 3 26.26 35.66 -47.46
C SER A 3 27.37 34.65 -47.75
N LEU A 4 27.34 33.49 -47.08
CA LEU A 4 27.89 32.22 -47.56
C LEU A 4 27.12 31.03 -46.94
N THR A 5 26.19 30.51 -47.73
CA THR A 5 25.68 29.13 -47.70
C THR A 5 26.77 28.12 -48.07
N TYR A 6 26.77 26.92 -47.50
CA TYR A 6 27.34 25.73 -48.16
C TYR A 6 26.48 24.49 -47.94
N ARG A 7 26.32 23.74 -49.04
CA ARG A 7 25.45 22.59 -49.25
C ARG A 7 26.18 21.26 -49.01
N SER A 8 25.34 20.24 -48.80
CA SER A 8 25.46 18.78 -48.91
C SER A 8 26.56 18.15 -49.79
N ALA A 9 27.03 16.96 -49.37
CA ALA A 9 27.36 15.78 -50.19
C ALA A 9 27.39 14.53 -49.25
N LEU A 10 26.61 13.45 -49.43
CA LEU A 10 26.67 12.34 -50.42
C LEU A 10 27.84 11.35 -50.23
N GLY A 11 27.49 10.06 -50.13
CA GLY A 11 28.36 8.87 -50.20
C GLY A 11 28.29 8.03 -48.91
N GLY A 12 27.74 6.82 -48.83
CA GLY A 12 27.61 5.75 -49.82
C GLY A 12 28.76 4.76 -49.65
N ALA A 13 28.56 3.65 -48.91
CA ALA A 13 29.39 2.45 -49.03
C ALA A 13 28.69 1.22 -48.43
N LEU A 14 28.34 0.33 -49.35
CA LEU A 14 27.91 -1.06 -49.24
C LEU A 14 29.10 -1.93 -48.81
N ALA A 15 28.94 -2.86 -47.87
CA ALA A 15 29.81 -4.04 -47.74
C ALA A 15 29.07 -5.20 -47.04
N LEU A 16 28.59 -6.13 -47.86
CA LEU A 16 28.26 -7.51 -47.51
C LEU A 16 29.55 -8.26 -47.16
N VAL A 17 29.54 -9.03 -46.07
CA VAL A 17 30.48 -10.15 -45.90
C VAL A 17 29.67 -11.41 -45.59
N PHE A 18 29.61 -12.26 -46.61
CA PHE A 18 29.23 -13.66 -46.57
C PHE A 18 30.35 -14.45 -45.89
N SER A 19 30.03 -15.37 -44.97
CA SER A 19 30.96 -16.43 -44.60
C SER A 19 30.21 -17.74 -44.40
N CYS A 20 30.50 -18.68 -45.29
CA CYS A 20 30.02 -20.05 -45.30
C CYS A 20 30.58 -20.86 -44.12
N ALA A 21 29.76 -21.75 -43.56
CA ALA A 21 30.24 -22.96 -42.91
C ALA A 21 29.44 -24.16 -43.47
N VAL A 22 30.18 -25.12 -43.98
CA VAL A 22 29.72 -26.36 -44.64
C VAL A 22 29.91 -27.53 -43.68
N GLY A 23 28.90 -28.40 -43.60
CA GLY A 23 28.99 -29.84 -43.26
C GLY A 23 29.23 -30.16 -41.77
N CYS A 24 28.65 -31.20 -41.17
CA CYS A 24 28.34 -32.51 -41.72
C CYS A 24 27.07 -33.11 -41.09
N ALA A 25 26.36 -33.90 -41.88
CA ALA A 25 25.28 -34.79 -41.45
C ALA A 25 25.82 -35.93 -40.58
N VAL A 26 25.04 -36.34 -39.59
CA VAL A 26 25.10 -37.68 -38.97
C VAL A 26 23.67 -38.22 -38.89
N ASP A 27 23.56 -39.48 -39.28
CA ASP A 27 22.34 -40.23 -39.55
C ASP A 27 21.50 -40.54 -38.31
N ALA A 28 20.23 -40.81 -38.61
CA ALA A 28 19.20 -41.35 -37.74
C ALA A 28 19.58 -42.69 -37.09
N GLU A 29 19.17 -42.91 -35.84
CA GLU A 29 18.65 -44.19 -35.38
C GLU A 29 17.85 -44.03 -34.06
N THR A 30 16.66 -44.63 -34.02
CA THR A 30 15.79 -44.94 -32.86
C THR A 30 15.13 -43.81 -32.05
N ALA A 31 13.92 -43.44 -32.46
CA ALA A 31 12.89 -42.93 -31.56
C ALA A 31 12.30 -44.09 -30.76
N ALA A 32 12.53 -44.12 -29.45
CA ALA A 32 11.70 -44.88 -28.53
C ALA A 32 10.40 -44.08 -28.32
N GLU A 33 9.26 -44.72 -28.53
CA GLU A 33 7.94 -44.18 -28.25
C GLU A 33 7.81 -43.94 -26.74
N ASP A 34 7.73 -42.67 -26.35
CA ASP A 34 7.36 -42.27 -25.00
C ASP A 34 5.84 -42.39 -24.86
N PRO A 35 5.30 -43.21 -23.93
CA PRO A 35 3.85 -43.31 -23.78
C PRO A 35 3.31 -41.98 -23.24
N ALA A 36 2.35 -41.42 -23.96
CA ALA A 36 1.64 -40.20 -23.62
C ALA A 36 1.23 -40.18 -22.13
N PRO A 37 1.46 -39.07 -21.40
CA PRO A 37 0.92 -38.93 -20.05
C PRO A 37 -0.61 -38.99 -20.15
N ARG A 38 -1.21 -39.93 -19.41
CA ARG A 38 -2.65 -40.02 -19.21
C ARG A 38 -3.14 -38.67 -18.71
N GLY A 39 -4.07 -38.08 -19.46
CA GLY A 39 -4.80 -36.88 -19.07
C GLY A 39 -5.42 -37.09 -17.69
N ILE A 40 -4.87 -36.43 -16.70
CA ILE A 40 -5.64 -35.95 -15.57
C ILE A 40 -6.44 -34.78 -16.14
N GLU A 41 -7.76 -34.90 -16.19
CA GLU A 41 -8.63 -33.74 -16.36
C GLU A 41 -8.22 -32.75 -15.28
N GLU A 42 -7.69 -31.60 -15.70
CA GLU A 42 -7.66 -30.41 -14.86
C GLU A 42 -9.11 -30.17 -14.47
N VAL A 43 -9.44 -30.53 -13.24
CA VAL A 43 -10.60 -29.96 -12.56
C VAL A 43 -10.29 -28.47 -12.52
N ASP A 44 -10.99 -27.70 -13.34
CA ASP A 44 -11.11 -26.25 -13.17
C ASP A 44 -11.61 -26.02 -11.74
N ASP A 45 -10.68 -25.84 -10.81
CA ASP A 45 -10.98 -25.23 -9.53
C ASP A 45 -11.49 -23.83 -9.89
N PRO A 46 -12.77 -23.51 -9.62
CA PRO A 46 -13.19 -22.13 -9.74
C PRO A 46 -12.28 -21.36 -8.81
N ALA A 47 -11.54 -20.39 -9.36
CA ALA A 47 -10.74 -19.47 -8.57
C ALA A 47 -11.61 -19.01 -7.41
N GLU A 48 -11.31 -19.49 -6.20
CA GLU A 48 -11.87 -18.89 -5.02
C GLU A 48 -11.45 -17.43 -5.13
N ASP A 49 -12.43 -16.54 -5.20
CA ASP A 49 -12.25 -15.12 -4.96
C ASP A 49 -11.59 -15.03 -3.58
N VAL A 50 -10.26 -15.08 -3.55
CA VAL A 50 -9.45 -14.54 -2.46
C VAL A 50 -9.73 -13.05 -2.56
N ALA A 51 -10.86 -12.64 -1.96
CA ALA A 51 -11.10 -11.27 -1.58
C ALA A 51 -9.80 -10.84 -0.91
N GLU A 52 -9.06 -9.94 -1.57
CA GLU A 52 -7.82 -9.38 -1.04
C GLU A 52 -8.07 -9.08 0.43
N ALA A 53 -7.27 -9.69 1.31
CA ALA A 53 -7.37 -9.47 2.74
C ALA A 53 -7.11 -7.97 2.96
N GLN A 54 -8.19 -7.21 3.08
CA GLN A 54 -8.15 -5.76 3.22
C GLN A 54 -7.34 -5.43 4.46
N GLN A 55 -6.32 -4.61 4.31
CA GLN A 55 -5.47 -4.24 5.44
C GLN A 55 -6.30 -3.39 6.41
N GLU A 56 -6.63 -3.95 7.57
CA GLU A 56 -7.29 -3.23 8.65
C GLU A 56 -6.26 -2.35 9.37
N ILE A 57 -6.45 -1.03 9.31
CA ILE A 57 -5.59 -0.06 9.98
C ILE A 57 -6.22 0.28 11.34
N THR A 58 -5.42 0.29 12.41
CA THR A 58 -5.88 0.70 13.74
C THR A 58 -6.14 2.21 13.77
N ALA A 59 -7.42 2.61 13.82
CA ALA A 59 -7.85 3.99 13.94
C ALA A 59 -7.82 4.50 15.39
N CYS A 60 -8.03 3.61 16.37
CA CYS A 60 -7.91 3.91 17.79
C CYS A 60 -7.63 2.66 18.61
N TYR A 61 -6.75 2.76 19.61
CA TYR A 61 -6.55 1.71 20.61
C TYR A 61 -6.57 2.32 22.02
N GLN A 62 -7.37 1.75 22.92
CA GLN A 62 -7.46 2.20 24.30
C GLN A 62 -7.55 1.03 25.28
N GLU A 63 -6.86 1.17 26.41
CA GLU A 63 -6.95 0.28 27.56
C GLU A 63 -7.72 0.97 28.69
N TYR A 64 -8.55 0.21 29.40
CA TYR A 64 -9.33 0.69 30.53
C TYR A 64 -9.31 -0.33 31.67
N PRO A 65 -8.50 -0.11 32.72
CA PRO A 65 -8.52 -0.94 33.91
C PRO A 65 -9.85 -0.81 34.67
N HIS A 66 -10.39 -1.94 35.13
CA HIS A 66 -11.60 -2.01 35.95
C HIS A 66 -11.48 -3.08 37.06
N GLY A 67 -12.41 -3.07 38.01
CA GLY A 67 -12.40 -3.99 39.15
C GLY A 67 -12.33 -3.27 40.50
N GLY A 68 -11.69 -3.90 41.49
CA GLY A 68 -11.48 -3.31 42.82
C GLY A 68 -12.76 -3.15 43.66
N SER A 69 -13.88 -3.72 43.22
CA SER A 69 -15.15 -3.70 43.93
C SER A 69 -15.33 -4.95 44.78
N LEU A 70 -15.98 -4.81 45.94
CA LEU A 70 -16.28 -5.94 46.83
C LEU A 70 -17.30 -6.90 46.20
N VAL A 71 -18.28 -6.35 45.48
CA VAL A 71 -19.39 -7.08 44.85
C VAL A 71 -19.33 -6.93 43.33
N PRO A 72 -19.90 -7.88 42.56
CA PRO A 72 -20.05 -7.71 41.12
C PRO A 72 -20.83 -6.44 40.79
N GLN A 73 -20.40 -5.72 39.76
CA GLN A 73 -21.03 -4.48 39.31
C GLN A 73 -21.08 -4.47 37.79
N TYR A 74 -22.12 -3.86 37.24
CA TYR A 74 -22.27 -3.62 35.82
C TYR A 74 -22.49 -2.13 35.57
N PHE A 75 -21.73 -1.57 34.64
CA PHE A 75 -21.85 -0.18 34.24
C PHE A 75 -21.43 -0.01 32.78
N GLU A 76 -21.81 1.12 32.19
CA GLU A 76 -21.42 1.48 30.83
C GLU A 76 -20.35 2.56 30.88
N GLU A 77 -19.34 2.42 30.03
CA GLU A 77 -18.33 3.45 29.81
C GLU A 77 -18.22 3.79 28.35
N THR A 78 -17.84 5.03 28.05
CA THR A 78 -17.50 5.44 26.70
C THR A 78 -15.98 5.39 26.54
N LEU A 79 -15.50 4.36 25.85
CA LEU A 79 -14.08 4.08 25.65
C LEU A 79 -13.70 4.31 24.18
N GLY A 80 -12.46 4.68 23.92
CA GLY A 80 -11.94 5.04 22.61
C GLY A 80 -11.60 6.53 22.51
N CYS A 81 -11.25 6.96 21.30
CA CYS A 81 -10.77 8.30 21.00
C CYS A 81 -11.52 8.89 19.81
N TYR A 82 -11.30 10.17 19.51
CA TYR A 82 -11.64 10.66 18.17
C TYR A 82 -10.77 9.91 17.17
N CYS A 83 -11.36 9.50 16.04
CA CYS A 83 -10.56 8.93 14.97
C CYS A 83 -9.51 9.98 14.58
N GLY A 84 -8.26 9.55 14.36
CA GLY A 84 -7.19 10.47 13.92
C GLY A 84 -7.60 11.28 12.69
N ALA A 85 -6.87 12.35 12.37
CA ALA A 85 -7.20 13.19 11.21
C ALA A 85 -7.31 12.34 9.91
N GLY A 86 -8.50 12.35 9.29
CA GLY A 86 -8.80 11.59 8.07
C GLY A 86 -9.27 10.15 8.29
N TYR A 87 -9.31 9.67 9.54
CA TYR A 87 -9.81 8.33 9.86
C TYR A 87 -11.31 8.34 10.18
N ILE A 88 -11.97 7.26 9.81
CA ILE A 88 -13.36 6.95 10.16
C ILE A 88 -13.47 5.49 10.56
N ARG A 89 -14.28 5.21 11.57
CA ARG A 89 -14.43 3.86 12.12
C ARG A 89 -15.17 2.92 11.16
N ASP A 90 -14.73 1.67 11.09
CA ASP A 90 -15.37 0.58 10.34
C ASP A 90 -15.90 -0.49 11.28
N SER A 91 -15.02 -1.03 12.11
CA SER A 91 -15.33 -2.04 13.12
C SER A 91 -14.69 -1.68 14.45
N ALA A 92 -15.20 -2.27 15.53
CA ALA A 92 -14.60 -2.17 16.85
C ALA A 92 -14.54 -3.56 17.48
N GLN A 93 -13.36 -3.93 17.95
CA GLN A 93 -13.13 -5.09 18.78
C GLN A 93 -13.05 -4.64 20.23
N VAL A 94 -13.83 -5.29 21.11
CA VAL A 94 -13.81 -5.07 22.55
C VAL A 94 -13.57 -6.40 23.22
N TRP A 95 -12.58 -6.47 24.10
CA TRP A 95 -12.28 -7.69 24.85
C TRP A 95 -11.78 -7.36 26.26
N ASN A 96 -11.82 -8.38 27.12
CA ASN A 96 -11.32 -8.34 28.48
C ASN A 96 -10.03 -9.16 28.61
N VAL A 97 -9.11 -8.69 29.45
CA VAL A 97 -8.05 -9.53 30.02
C VAL A 97 -8.13 -9.45 31.54
N GLY A 98 -8.07 -10.59 32.21
CA GLY A 98 -8.12 -10.68 33.67
C GLY A 98 -9.52 -11.04 34.18
N ASN A 99 -9.96 -10.38 35.25
CA ASN A 99 -11.25 -10.67 35.86
C ASN A 99 -12.33 -9.71 35.35
N GLY A 100 -13.55 -10.22 35.23
CA GLY A 100 -14.71 -9.49 34.76
C GLY A 100 -14.96 -9.73 33.28
N ASP A 101 -15.68 -8.81 32.66
CA ASP A 101 -16.02 -8.89 31.24
C ASP A 101 -16.19 -7.50 30.63
N CYS A 102 -15.96 -7.40 29.33
CA CYS A 102 -16.07 -6.18 28.54
C CYS A 102 -16.65 -6.51 27.18
N PHE A 103 -17.73 -5.84 26.80
CA PHE A 103 -18.37 -6.07 25.50
C PHE A 103 -18.89 -4.77 24.88
N SER A 104 -18.92 -4.75 23.54
CA SER A 104 -19.41 -3.60 22.79
C SER A 104 -20.93 -3.48 22.91
N LEU A 105 -21.40 -2.29 23.28
CA LEU A 105 -22.79 -1.86 23.24
C LEU A 105 -23.09 -1.00 22.00
N GLY A 106 -22.13 -0.93 21.08
CA GLY A 106 -22.20 -0.12 19.87
C GLY A 106 -21.51 1.23 19.97
N TRP A 107 -21.71 2.05 18.96
CA TRP A 107 -21.05 3.34 18.79
C TRP A 107 -21.59 4.43 19.70
N ALA A 108 -20.71 5.31 20.21
CA ALA A 108 -21.10 6.40 21.13
C ALA A 108 -21.76 7.62 20.44
N SER A 109 -21.60 7.72 19.12
CA SER A 109 -22.09 8.83 18.28
C SER A 109 -22.55 8.28 16.94
N ALA A 110 -23.32 9.04 16.15
CA ALA A 110 -23.58 8.72 14.75
C ALA A 110 -22.48 9.23 13.80
N ASP A 111 -21.62 10.15 14.28
CA ASP A 111 -20.50 10.68 13.50
C ASP A 111 -19.46 9.57 13.23
N PRO A 112 -19.16 9.23 11.97
CA PRO A 112 -18.17 8.22 11.64
C PRO A 112 -16.73 8.58 12.04
N LYS A 113 -16.44 9.86 12.35
CA LYS A 113 -15.13 10.34 12.86
C LYS A 113 -15.00 10.22 14.38
N ASP A 114 -16.07 9.84 15.06
CA ASP A 114 -16.03 9.59 16.50
C ASP A 114 -15.76 8.10 16.75
N CYS A 115 -14.51 7.72 16.99
CA CYS A 115 -14.12 6.33 17.24
C CYS A 115 -14.46 5.86 18.67
N ARG A 116 -15.28 6.59 19.43
CA ARG A 116 -15.71 6.14 20.76
C ARG A 116 -16.80 5.07 20.68
N VAL A 117 -16.64 4.06 21.51
CA VAL A 117 -17.48 2.88 21.65
C VAL A 117 -18.11 2.92 23.04
N ARG A 118 -19.41 2.64 23.12
CA ARG A 118 -20.07 2.35 24.40
C ARG A 118 -19.71 0.92 24.78
N VAL A 119 -19.11 0.74 25.93
CA VAL A 119 -18.64 -0.55 26.43
C VAL A 119 -19.38 -0.88 27.71
N GLY A 120 -19.99 -2.06 27.75
CA GLY A 120 -20.50 -2.64 28.99
C GLY A 120 -19.33 -3.25 29.75
N VAL A 121 -19.12 -2.82 30.99
CA VAL A 121 -18.06 -3.31 31.87
C VAL A 121 -18.70 -4.08 33.03
N GLN A 122 -18.29 -5.32 33.21
CA GLN A 122 -18.71 -6.17 34.32
C GLN A 122 -17.53 -6.44 35.25
N ASN A 123 -17.60 -5.93 36.48
CA ASN A 123 -16.67 -6.29 37.54
C ASN A 123 -17.06 -7.65 38.15
N SER A 124 -16.10 -8.53 38.39
CA SER A 124 -16.35 -9.82 39.07
C SER A 124 -16.57 -9.70 40.59
N GLY A 125 -16.26 -8.55 41.19
CA GLY A 125 -16.22 -8.40 42.66
C GLY A 125 -14.97 -8.99 43.29
N GLY A 126 -14.96 -9.15 44.61
CA GLY A 126 -13.84 -9.75 45.35
C GLY A 126 -12.51 -8.99 45.25
N PHE A 127 -12.55 -7.69 44.95
CA PHE A 127 -11.39 -6.84 44.67
C PHE A 127 -10.50 -7.32 43.50
N ALA A 128 -11.02 -8.21 42.67
CA ALA A 128 -10.34 -8.69 41.48
C ALA A 128 -10.34 -7.58 40.40
N ASN A 129 -9.28 -7.55 39.59
CA ASN A 129 -9.10 -6.56 38.54
C ASN A 129 -9.04 -7.22 37.16
N GLY A 130 -9.46 -6.46 36.16
CA GLY A 130 -9.32 -6.77 34.73
C GLY A 130 -9.08 -5.49 33.94
N THR A 131 -8.84 -5.65 32.65
CA THR A 131 -8.64 -4.54 31.72
C THR A 131 -9.51 -4.76 30.49
N CYS A 132 -10.34 -3.77 30.18
CA CYS A 132 -11.01 -3.69 28.90
C CYS A 132 -10.06 -3.12 27.87
N TYR A 133 -10.10 -3.68 26.67
CA TYR A 133 -9.40 -3.19 25.51
C TYR A 133 -10.40 -2.84 24.43
N VAL A 134 -10.15 -1.73 23.74
CA VAL A 134 -10.91 -1.31 22.58
C VAL A 134 -9.93 -1.08 21.44
N ASN A 135 -10.10 -1.80 20.35
CA ASN A 135 -9.41 -1.57 19.08
C ASN A 135 -10.43 -1.22 18.01
N VAL A 136 -10.39 0.02 17.53
CA VAL A 136 -11.22 0.49 16.42
C VAL A 136 -10.40 0.43 15.16
N GLN A 137 -10.91 -0.30 14.18
CA GLN A 137 -10.23 -0.52 12.91
C GLN A 137 -10.95 0.23 11.79
N GLN A 138 -10.18 0.64 10.80
CA GLN A 138 -10.65 1.19 9.53
C GLN A 138 -10.26 0.23 8.40
N LYS A 139 -11.22 0.00 7.50
CA LYS A 139 -10.98 -0.63 6.21
C LYS A 139 -10.41 0.39 5.23
N ASP A 140 -9.29 0.06 4.59
CA ASP A 140 -8.61 0.92 3.61
C ASP A 140 -9.43 1.14 2.32
N SER A 141 -10.28 0.17 1.94
CA SER A 141 -11.09 0.23 0.72
C SER A 141 -12.50 0.82 0.94
N ARG A 142 -12.55 2.13 1.15
CA ARG A 142 -13.79 2.93 0.95
C ARG A 142 -13.81 3.70 -0.36
N CYS A 143 -12.70 3.69 -1.09
CA CYS A 143 -12.63 4.26 -2.43
C CYS A 143 -13.41 3.35 -3.40
N PRO A 144 -14.21 3.90 -4.33
CA PRO A 144 -14.79 3.14 -5.44
C PRO A 144 -13.75 2.40 -6.29
N HIS A 145 -12.51 2.87 -6.28
CA HIS A 145 -11.35 2.25 -6.90
C HIS A 145 -10.06 2.69 -6.20
N ASP A 146 -8.95 2.04 -6.50
CA ASP A 146 -7.64 2.42 -5.97
C ASP A 146 -7.26 3.87 -6.33
N LYS A 147 -6.60 4.58 -5.40
CA LYS A 147 -6.20 6.00 -5.56
C LYS A 147 -5.13 6.20 -6.62
N CYS A 148 -4.41 5.15 -7.00
CA CYS A 148 -3.43 5.16 -8.08
C CYS A 148 -4.05 4.78 -9.44
N THR A 149 -5.38 4.61 -9.50
CA THR A 149 -6.11 4.34 -10.74
C THR A 149 -7.02 5.51 -11.07
N VAL A 150 -6.99 5.98 -12.32
CA VAL A 150 -7.92 7.02 -12.80
C VAL A 150 -9.35 6.47 -12.87
N GLY A 151 -10.34 7.32 -12.60
CA GLY A 151 -11.73 6.90 -12.57
C GLY A 151 -12.72 7.97 -12.13
N GLU A 152 -13.80 7.51 -11.49
CA GLU A 152 -14.80 8.38 -10.89
C GLU A 152 -14.21 9.21 -9.75
N ALA A 153 -14.83 10.32 -9.40
CA ALA A 153 -14.35 11.15 -8.30
C ALA A 153 -14.28 10.35 -6.98
N LEU A 154 -13.14 10.38 -6.30
CA LEU A 154 -13.00 9.76 -4.99
C LEU A 154 -13.54 10.69 -3.91
N ALA A 155 -14.37 10.18 -2.99
CA ALA A 155 -14.88 10.99 -1.90
C ALA A 155 -13.77 11.33 -0.90
N SER A 156 -13.78 12.55 -0.34
CA SER A 156 -12.78 12.99 0.64
C SER A 156 -12.76 12.18 1.94
N VAL A 157 -13.76 11.33 2.15
CA VAL A 157 -13.85 10.44 3.32
C VAL A 157 -13.23 9.07 3.04
N CYS A 158 -12.77 8.81 1.81
CA CYS A 158 -12.27 7.51 1.43
C CYS A 158 -10.93 7.19 2.10
N SER A 159 -9.99 8.15 2.19
CA SER A 159 -8.76 8.03 2.98
C SER A 159 -8.24 9.40 3.40
N PRO A 160 -7.38 9.50 4.43
CA PRO A 160 -6.71 10.76 4.79
C PRO A 160 -5.92 11.38 3.63
N GLU A 161 -5.28 10.55 2.81
CA GLU A 161 -4.56 10.99 1.61
C GLU A 161 -5.52 11.63 0.61
N VAL A 162 -6.60 10.93 0.24
CA VAL A 162 -7.62 11.46 -0.66
C VAL A 162 -8.22 12.73 -0.09
N ALA A 163 -8.49 12.79 1.23
CA ALA A 163 -8.96 14.00 1.89
C ALA A 163 -8.02 15.20 1.69
N SER A 164 -6.71 14.98 1.79
CA SER A 164 -5.71 16.03 1.58
C SER A 164 -5.67 16.51 0.12
N ILE A 165 -5.80 15.57 -0.83
CA ILE A 165 -5.87 15.85 -2.28
C ILE A 165 -7.14 16.64 -2.59
N CYS A 166 -8.31 16.21 -2.10
CA CYS A 166 -9.57 16.95 -2.25
C CYS A 166 -9.51 18.38 -1.70
N ALA A 167 -8.79 18.57 -0.60
CA ALA A 167 -8.63 19.89 0.02
C ALA A 167 -7.74 20.82 -0.83
N ALA A 168 -6.75 20.27 -1.52
CA ALA A 168 -5.90 21.00 -2.46
C ALA A 168 -6.59 21.22 -3.82
N ASP A 169 -7.31 20.22 -4.31
CA ASP A 169 -7.96 20.18 -5.60
C ASP A 169 -9.38 19.59 -5.51
N PRO A 170 -10.42 20.46 -5.37
CA PRO A 170 -11.80 20.02 -5.31
C PRO A 170 -12.28 19.27 -6.56
N PHE A 171 -11.62 19.42 -7.71
CA PHE A 171 -12.00 18.72 -8.95
C PHE A 171 -11.93 17.20 -8.77
N CYS A 172 -10.88 16.71 -8.09
CA CYS A 172 -10.63 15.30 -7.85
C CYS A 172 -11.77 14.57 -7.12
N CYS A 173 -12.58 15.31 -6.37
CA CYS A 173 -13.58 14.75 -5.46
C CYS A 173 -15.01 15.17 -5.79
N THR A 174 -15.19 15.95 -6.86
CA THR A 174 -16.50 16.40 -7.34
C THR A 174 -16.76 16.13 -8.81
N ASN A 175 -15.71 15.98 -9.63
CA ASN A 175 -15.83 15.80 -11.08
C ASN A 175 -15.28 14.44 -11.51
N SER A 176 -13.97 14.20 -11.33
CA SER A 176 -13.33 12.95 -11.72
C SER A 176 -11.97 12.79 -11.04
N TRP A 177 -11.55 11.54 -10.81
CA TRP A 177 -10.20 11.22 -10.38
C TRP A 177 -9.32 10.97 -11.60
N ASP A 178 -8.64 12.00 -12.09
CA ASP A 178 -7.81 11.90 -13.30
C ASP A 178 -6.31 11.71 -12.99
N SER A 179 -5.46 11.75 -14.03
CA SER A 179 -4.01 11.59 -13.86
C SER A 179 -3.36 12.70 -13.01
N GLN A 180 -3.97 13.89 -12.94
CA GLN A 180 -3.49 14.95 -12.05
C GLN A 180 -3.81 14.59 -10.60
N CYS A 181 -4.98 14.02 -10.32
CA CYS A 181 -5.35 13.54 -9.00
C CYS A 181 -4.41 12.43 -8.50
N VAL A 182 -4.08 11.45 -9.37
CA VAL A 182 -3.07 10.43 -9.08
C VAL A 182 -1.70 11.05 -8.82
N ALA A 183 -1.27 12.02 -9.63
CA ALA A 183 0.01 12.72 -9.40
C ALA A 183 0.04 13.50 -8.08
N GLN A 184 -1.12 13.96 -7.59
CA GLN A 184 -1.26 14.66 -6.31
C GLN A 184 -1.05 13.75 -5.10
N SER A 185 -1.16 12.42 -5.21
CA SER A 185 -0.66 11.49 -4.19
C SER A 185 0.79 11.78 -3.81
N ARG A 186 1.64 12.02 -4.81
CA ARG A 186 3.05 12.37 -4.58
C ARG A 186 3.24 13.83 -4.16
N THR A 187 2.59 14.76 -4.84
CA THR A 187 2.90 16.19 -4.68
C THR A 187 2.18 16.88 -3.53
N VAL A 188 1.00 16.40 -3.14
CA VAL A 188 0.18 16.93 -2.04
C VAL A 188 0.31 16.05 -0.80
N ALA A 189 0.09 14.74 -0.95
CA ALA A 189 0.08 13.82 0.19
C ALA A 189 1.45 13.23 0.54
N ASN A 190 2.49 13.53 -0.25
CA ASN A 190 3.84 12.98 -0.09
C ASN A 190 3.89 11.44 -0.12
N SER A 191 2.90 10.77 -0.71
CA SER A 191 2.87 9.31 -0.86
C SER A 191 3.57 8.88 -2.14
N LEU A 192 4.43 7.87 -2.05
CA LEU A 192 5.13 7.26 -3.19
C LEU A 192 4.56 5.89 -3.57
N VAL A 193 3.35 5.57 -3.09
CA VAL A 193 2.70 4.28 -3.32
C VAL A 193 2.28 4.10 -4.78
N CYS A 194 1.92 5.19 -5.46
CA CYS A 194 1.46 5.11 -6.84
C CYS A 194 2.59 4.88 -7.84
N PRO A 195 2.38 4.07 -8.90
CA PRO A 195 3.43 3.70 -9.86
C PRO A 195 4.17 4.88 -10.50
N GLU A 196 3.50 6.01 -10.69
CA GLU A 196 4.07 7.23 -11.26
C GLU A 196 5.23 7.78 -10.41
N ALA A 197 5.26 7.48 -9.12
CA ALA A 197 6.33 7.89 -8.22
C ALA A 197 7.65 7.16 -8.49
N ALA A 198 7.64 6.01 -9.19
CA ALA A 198 8.86 5.27 -9.51
C ALA A 198 9.79 6.06 -10.45
N GLY A 199 9.28 6.91 -11.33
CA GLY A 199 10.10 7.60 -12.32
C GLY A 199 10.84 6.62 -13.23
N SER A 200 12.18 6.64 -13.24
CA SER A 200 12.99 5.67 -13.98
C SER A 200 13.49 4.51 -13.11
N CYS A 201 13.00 4.39 -11.89
CA CYS A 201 13.32 3.26 -11.02
C CYS A 201 12.68 1.97 -11.53
N ALA A 202 13.28 0.83 -11.20
CA ALA A 202 12.76 -0.48 -11.60
C ALA A 202 11.39 -0.80 -10.97
N HIS A 203 11.11 -0.22 -9.81
CA HIS A 203 9.84 -0.22 -9.11
C HIS A 203 9.74 1.02 -8.21
N THR A 204 8.58 1.23 -7.57
CA THR A 204 8.40 2.31 -6.59
C THR A 204 9.28 2.08 -5.35
N LEU A 205 9.62 3.15 -4.64
CA LEU A 205 10.41 3.06 -3.41
C LEU A 205 9.66 2.32 -2.28
N CYS A 206 8.34 2.15 -2.43
CA CYS A 206 7.46 1.52 -1.46
C CYS A 206 7.30 0.01 -1.66
N ALA A 207 7.82 -0.53 -2.77
CA ALA A 207 7.85 -1.96 -3.03
C ALA A 207 9.25 -2.51 -2.70
N THR A 208 9.31 -3.70 -2.09
CA THR A 208 10.55 -4.46 -1.99
C THR A 208 10.87 -5.15 -3.31
N GLY A 209 12.14 -5.42 -3.56
CA GLY A 209 12.56 -6.05 -4.81
C GLY A 209 14.03 -5.85 -5.14
N ALA A 210 14.31 -5.79 -6.44
CA ALA A 210 15.64 -5.55 -6.97
C ALA A 210 16.19 -4.21 -6.47
N LYS A 211 17.50 -4.13 -6.26
CA LYS A 211 18.14 -2.86 -5.88
C LYS A 211 17.76 -1.72 -6.83
N LEU A 212 17.52 -0.54 -6.26
CA LEU A 212 17.23 0.66 -7.03
C LEU A 212 18.53 1.36 -7.43
N THR A 213 18.53 1.97 -8.63
CA THR A 213 19.68 2.75 -9.11
C THR A 213 19.67 4.12 -8.44
N SER A 214 20.81 4.53 -7.86
CA SER A 214 20.94 5.87 -7.25
C SER A 214 20.46 6.98 -8.20
N GLY A 215 19.51 7.80 -7.72
CA GLY A 215 18.95 8.92 -8.48
C GLY A 215 17.89 8.56 -9.53
N CYS A 216 17.41 7.32 -9.60
CA CYS A 216 16.37 6.91 -10.56
C CYS A 216 15.01 7.64 -10.37
N ASP A 217 14.82 8.28 -9.22
CA ASP A 217 13.63 9.03 -8.86
C ASP A 217 13.85 10.55 -8.80
N VAL A 218 14.92 11.08 -9.40
CA VAL A 218 15.30 12.50 -9.31
C VAL A 218 14.19 13.46 -9.77
N ALA A 219 13.38 13.06 -10.75
CA ALA A 219 12.25 13.85 -11.24
C ALA A 219 10.97 13.68 -10.39
N GLN A 220 10.96 12.73 -9.44
CA GLN A 220 9.79 12.37 -8.64
C GLN A 220 10.01 12.73 -7.16
N ALA A 221 10.77 11.91 -6.44
CA ALA A 221 10.96 12.03 -4.99
C ALA A 221 12.37 12.48 -4.60
N ASN A 222 13.35 12.33 -5.50
CA ASN A 222 14.77 12.62 -5.23
C ASN A 222 15.25 12.04 -3.88
N CYS A 223 14.98 10.76 -3.67
CA CYS A 223 15.10 10.08 -2.39
C CYS A 223 16.08 8.89 -2.46
N VAL A 224 16.10 8.14 -3.57
CA VAL A 224 16.95 6.93 -3.67
C VAL A 224 18.42 7.27 -3.46
N ALA A 225 18.91 8.38 -3.99
CA ALA A 225 20.30 8.79 -3.79
C ALA A 225 20.66 9.03 -2.30
N SER A 226 19.74 9.63 -1.54
CA SER A 226 19.91 9.87 -0.10
C SER A 226 19.88 8.56 0.69
N ILE A 227 18.98 7.64 0.34
CA ILE A 227 18.92 6.31 0.93
C ILE A 227 20.20 5.52 0.62
N CYS A 228 20.67 5.50 -0.63
CA CYS A 228 21.93 4.82 -0.99
C CYS A 228 23.14 5.37 -0.21
N ALA A 229 23.14 6.67 0.08
CA ALA A 229 24.23 7.32 0.83
C ALA A 229 24.17 6.98 2.33
N ALA A 230 22.97 6.83 2.89
CA ALA A 230 22.77 6.42 4.28
C ALA A 230 22.99 4.91 4.46
N ASP A 231 22.54 4.11 3.49
CA ASP A 231 22.58 2.66 3.50
C ASP A 231 22.99 2.12 2.11
N PRO A 232 24.29 1.83 1.90
CA PRO A 232 24.78 1.27 0.65
C PRO A 232 24.19 -0.09 0.29
N PHE A 233 23.61 -0.85 1.22
CA PHE A 233 23.00 -2.14 0.92
C PHE A 233 21.83 -1.99 -0.05
N CYS A 234 21.01 -0.95 0.14
CA CYS A 234 19.80 -0.71 -0.66
C CYS A 234 20.05 -0.57 -2.17
N CYS A 235 21.26 -0.15 -2.55
CA CYS A 235 21.61 0.14 -3.94
C CYS A 235 22.69 -0.79 -4.50
N ASN A 236 23.37 -1.55 -3.63
CA ASN A 236 24.38 -2.53 -4.05
C ASN A 236 23.81 -3.96 -4.08
N ASN A 237 22.87 -4.27 -3.19
CA ASN A 237 22.40 -5.62 -2.94
C ASN A 237 20.92 -5.79 -3.33
N GLN A 238 20.00 -5.26 -2.53
CA GLN A 238 18.55 -5.46 -2.65
C GLN A 238 17.80 -4.26 -2.07
N TRP A 239 16.58 -4.02 -2.55
CA TRP A 239 15.66 -3.08 -1.91
C TRP A 239 14.69 -3.85 -1.01
N ASP A 240 14.96 -3.92 0.29
CA ASP A 240 14.16 -4.69 1.25
C ASP A 240 13.26 -3.79 2.12
N SER A 241 12.61 -4.38 3.13
CA SER A 241 11.72 -3.64 4.03
C SER A 241 12.43 -2.58 4.86
N ILE A 242 13.75 -2.72 5.09
CA ILE A 242 14.55 -1.68 5.76
C ILE A 242 14.71 -0.51 4.79
N CYS A 243 15.01 -0.75 3.51
CA CYS A 243 15.08 0.29 2.49
C CYS A 243 13.73 1.02 2.31
N VAL A 244 12.62 0.29 2.30
CA VAL A 244 11.26 0.88 2.30
C VAL A 244 11.03 1.72 3.56
N GLY A 245 11.42 1.24 4.75
CA GLY A 245 11.31 1.99 5.99
C GLY A 245 12.13 3.28 6.01
N GLN A 246 13.25 3.33 5.27
CA GLN A 246 14.08 4.53 5.13
C GLN A 246 13.43 5.62 4.28
N VAL A 247 12.40 5.32 3.47
CA VAL A 247 11.65 6.34 2.70
C VAL A 247 11.06 7.40 3.62
N ALA A 248 10.49 6.98 4.76
CA ALA A 248 9.95 7.90 5.75
C ALA A 248 11.04 8.64 6.50
N SER A 249 12.05 7.92 7.04
CA SER A 249 13.04 8.50 7.93
C SER A 249 14.10 9.35 7.23
N VAL A 250 14.44 9.05 5.97
CA VAL A 250 15.46 9.77 5.19
C VAL A 250 14.85 10.86 4.32
N CYS A 251 13.68 10.61 3.73
CA CYS A 251 13.10 11.49 2.70
C CYS A 251 11.81 12.19 3.14
N GLY A 252 11.24 11.84 4.29
CA GLY A 252 9.98 12.40 4.77
C GLY A 252 8.80 12.11 3.85
N LYS A 253 8.80 10.95 3.18
CA LYS A 253 7.73 10.49 2.28
C LYS A 253 6.97 9.30 2.87
N SER A 254 5.74 9.08 2.44
CA SER A 254 4.87 7.98 2.86
C SER A 254 4.88 6.84 1.85
N CYS A 255 4.74 5.61 2.36
CA CYS A 255 4.45 4.41 1.56
C CYS A 255 3.07 3.82 1.86
N ASN A 256 2.20 4.66 2.44
CA ASN A 256 0.81 4.41 2.72
C ASN A 256 -0.05 5.37 1.93
#